data_AF-A0A2G9T4N3-F1
#
_entry.id   AF-A0A2G9T4N3-F1
#
_cell.length_a   1.000
_cell.length_b   1.000
_cell.length_c   1.000
_cell.angle_alpha   90.00
_cell.angle_beta   90.00
_cell.angle_gamma   90.00
#
_symmetry.space_group_name_H-M   'P 1'
#
loop_
_entity.id
_entity.type
_entity.pdbx_description
1 polymer ?
#
loop_
_entity_poly.entity_id
_entity_poly.type
_entity_poly.pdbx_seq_one_letter_code
_entity_poly.pdbx_strand_id
1 'polypeptide(L)'
;MKAVQISFVLAAVITYGLGQGPQGPPGPDGSSEPYGPPGPHGPPGPHGPPGFPGPHEHHGLHRSLPPYLEDVSKEARKAYFKIVSDKKLTVAEEKDKIEEWAKNYKVEDQVKKFDEHMEEVKKNVTELIELLPKALENFFEVVEDKSLTHKQIGEKLQAIIATNPQ
;
A
#
# COMPACT_ATOMS: atom_id res chain seq x y z
N MET A 1 10.17 6.43 -13.16
CA MET A 1 9.82 6.17 -11.75
C MET A 1 8.33 5.84 -11.66
N LYS A 2 7.92 4.61 -12.01
CA LYS A 2 6.52 4.13 -11.93
C LYS A 2 6.38 2.92 -10.98
N ALA A 3 7.48 2.47 -10.38
CA ALA A 3 7.59 1.18 -9.71
C ALA A 3 7.17 1.14 -8.22
N VAL A 4 6.67 2.22 -7.62
CA VAL A 4 6.59 2.33 -6.14
C VAL A 4 5.16 2.28 -5.59
N GLN A 5 4.11 2.58 -6.36
CA GLN A 5 2.74 2.66 -5.80
C GLN A 5 1.94 1.36 -5.81
N ILE A 6 2.19 0.44 -6.75
CA ILE A 6 1.39 -0.81 -6.85
C ILE A 6 1.85 -1.87 -5.82
N SER A 7 3.06 -1.72 -5.26
CA SER A 7 3.60 -2.61 -4.24
C SER A 7 2.79 -2.64 -2.94
N PHE A 8 2.00 -1.62 -2.61
CA PHE A 8 1.33 -1.55 -1.30
C PHE A 8 0.17 -2.54 -1.11
N VAL A 9 -0.58 -2.88 -2.17
CA VAL A 9 -1.75 -3.76 -2.01
C VAL A 9 -1.33 -5.23 -1.86
N LEU A 10 -0.29 -5.68 -2.59
CA LEU A 10 0.23 -7.04 -2.46
C LEU A 10 1.21 -7.19 -1.28
N ALA A 11 2.01 -6.16 -0.95
CA ALA A 11 2.88 -6.22 0.24
C ALA A 11 2.09 -6.26 1.55
N ALA A 12 0.90 -5.65 1.61
CA ALA A 12 0.02 -5.75 2.78
C ALA A 12 -0.43 -7.20 3.06
N VAL A 13 -0.65 -8.02 2.03
CA VAL A 13 -1.00 -9.45 2.20
C VAL A 13 0.22 -10.27 2.64
N ILE A 14 1.41 -9.96 2.12
CA ILE A 14 2.67 -10.64 2.49
C ILE A 14 3.10 -10.31 3.93
N THR A 15 2.79 -9.11 4.44
CA THR A 15 3.26 -8.65 5.77
C THR A 15 2.42 -9.19 6.92
N TYR A 16 1.16 -9.60 6.70
CA TYR A 16 0.26 -10.05 7.78
C TYR A 16 -0.16 -11.53 7.69
N GLY A 17 0.37 -12.31 6.73
CA GLY A 17 -0.09 -13.67 6.42
C GLY A 17 0.67 -14.85 7.05
N LEU A 18 1.64 -14.63 7.95
CA LEU A 18 2.30 -15.72 8.70
C LEU A 18 1.91 -15.67 10.18
N GLY A 19 0.61 -15.81 10.44
CA GLY A 19 0.09 -16.20 11.75
C GLY A 19 0.33 -17.69 11.96
N GLN A 20 0.84 -18.04 13.14
CA GLN A 20 1.22 -19.38 13.56
C GLN A 20 0.20 -20.46 13.17
N GLY A 21 0.67 -21.55 12.54
CA GLY A 21 -0.16 -22.74 12.35
C GLY A 21 -0.57 -23.33 13.70
N PRO A 22 -1.73 -23.99 13.80
CA PRO A 22 -2.19 -24.60 15.04
C PRO A 22 -1.16 -25.60 15.56
N GLN A 23 -0.91 -25.60 16.87
CA GLN A 23 -0.03 -26.58 17.53
C GLN A 23 -0.60 -27.98 17.30
N GLY A 24 0.23 -28.89 16.77
CA GLY A 24 -0.19 -30.28 16.50
C GLY A 24 -0.61 -31.02 17.77
N PRO A 25 -1.49 -32.04 17.66
CA PRO A 25 -1.92 -32.81 18.82
C PRO A 25 -0.71 -33.45 19.54
N PRO A 26 -0.74 -33.57 20.88
CA PRO A 26 0.30 -34.26 21.63
C PRO A 26 0.52 -35.68 21.08
N GLY A 27 1.79 -36.07 20.93
CA GLY A 27 2.16 -37.43 20.50
C GLY A 27 1.77 -38.49 21.55
N PRO A 28 1.58 -39.76 21.15
CA PRO A 28 1.23 -40.82 22.08
C PRO A 28 2.35 -41.09 23.09
N ASP A 29 1.97 -41.39 24.34
CA ASP A 29 2.91 -41.64 25.44
C ASP A 29 3.81 -42.87 25.15
N GLY A 30 5.12 -42.64 25.19
CA GLY A 30 6.14 -43.68 25.13
C GLY A 30 6.45 -44.24 26.51
N SER A 31 6.57 -45.56 26.62
CA SER A 31 6.87 -46.27 27.87
C SER A 31 8.38 -46.29 28.20
N SER A 32 8.71 -46.17 29.50
CA SER A 32 10.03 -46.30 30.19
C SER A 32 11.07 -45.19 29.92
N GLU A 33 11.79 -44.55 30.86
CA GLU A 33 12.24 -44.75 32.26
C GLU A 33 12.13 -43.41 33.05
N PRO A 34 12.37 -43.30 34.39
CA PRO A 34 12.21 -42.03 35.10
C PRO A 34 13.31 -41.04 34.69
N TYR A 35 12.95 -40.10 33.81
CA TYR A 35 13.77 -38.95 33.48
C TYR A 35 14.02 -38.12 34.74
N GLY A 36 15.29 -37.71 34.94
CA GLY A 36 15.67 -36.79 36.01
C GLY A 36 14.88 -35.47 35.95
N PRO A 37 14.82 -34.71 37.06
CA PRO A 37 14.03 -33.49 37.12
C PRO A 37 14.43 -32.52 35.99
N PRO A 38 13.48 -31.81 35.36
CA PRO A 38 13.77 -30.82 34.34
C PRO A 38 14.82 -29.83 34.83
N GLY A 39 15.83 -29.56 33.99
CA GLY A 39 16.81 -28.51 34.27
C GLY A 39 16.12 -27.15 34.43
N PRO A 40 16.67 -26.23 35.24
CA PRO A 40 16.09 -24.91 35.43
C PRO A 40 15.96 -24.17 34.08
N HIS A 41 14.87 -23.42 33.90
CA HIS A 41 14.72 -22.55 32.75
C HIS A 41 15.89 -21.56 32.67
N GLY A 42 16.43 -21.38 31.45
CA GLY A 42 17.46 -20.38 31.20
C GLY A 42 16.96 -18.97 31.51
N PRO A 43 17.87 -18.04 31.85
CA PRO A 43 17.48 -16.67 32.16
C PRO A 43 16.81 -16.00 30.94
N PRO A 44 15.86 -15.07 31.15
CA PRO A 44 15.31 -14.25 30.09
C PRO A 44 16.43 -13.55 29.28
N GLY A 45 16.28 -13.49 27.97
CA GLY A 45 17.21 -12.78 27.10
C GLY A 45 17.24 -11.28 27.38
N PRO A 46 18.34 -10.57 27.03
CA PRO A 46 18.43 -9.13 27.21
C PRO A 46 17.35 -8.40 26.43
N HIS A 47 16.80 -7.33 27.01
CA HIS A 47 15.88 -6.43 26.31
C HIS A 47 16.64 -5.74 25.17
N GLY A 48 16.02 -5.68 23.99
CA GLY A 48 16.57 -4.94 22.86
C GLY A 48 16.70 -3.44 23.17
N PRO A 49 17.59 -2.71 22.47
CA PRO A 49 17.73 -1.27 22.66
C PRO A 49 16.39 -0.55 22.35
N PRO A 50 16.08 0.56 23.06
CA PRO A 50 14.94 1.39 22.72
C PRO A 50 15.02 1.84 21.25
N GLY A 51 13.91 1.75 20.53
CA GLY A 51 13.82 2.26 19.16
C GLY A 51 14.12 3.76 19.11
N PHE A 52 14.79 4.19 18.05
CA PHE A 52 15.04 5.61 17.82
C PHE A 52 13.70 6.38 17.68
N PRO A 53 13.56 7.58 18.25
CA PRO A 53 12.42 8.44 17.97
C PRO A 53 12.36 8.72 16.46
N GLY A 54 11.28 8.29 15.81
CA GLY A 54 11.02 8.64 14.42
C GLY A 54 10.87 10.16 14.27
N PRO A 55 11.20 10.73 13.09
CA PRO A 55 10.82 12.09 12.76
C PRO A 55 9.32 12.27 13.01
N HIS A 56 8.94 13.35 13.68
CA HIS A 56 7.53 13.66 13.89
C HIS A 56 6.88 13.99 12.54
N GLU A 57 6.33 12.97 11.88
CA GLU A 57 5.40 13.17 10.78
C GLU A 57 4.10 13.72 11.36
N HIS A 58 3.76 14.95 10.97
CA HIS A 58 2.47 15.54 11.28
C HIS A 58 1.37 14.65 10.69
N HIS A 59 0.70 13.86 11.55
CA HIS A 59 -0.52 13.13 11.22
C HIS A 59 -1.68 14.12 10.96
N GLY A 60 -1.67 14.74 9.79
CA GLY A 60 -2.83 15.33 9.16
C GLY A 60 -2.82 14.81 7.73
N LEU A 61 -3.91 14.15 7.31
CA LEU A 61 -4.16 13.65 5.95
C LEU A 61 -3.19 14.26 4.93
N HIS A 62 -2.18 13.52 4.50
CA HIS A 62 -1.28 13.94 3.43
C HIS A 62 -2.07 13.86 2.13
N ARG A 63 -3.03 14.77 1.95
CA ARG A 63 -3.62 15.06 0.65
C ARG A 63 -2.44 15.58 -0.16
N SER A 64 -1.87 14.71 -0.99
CA SER A 64 -0.87 15.10 -1.97
C SER A 64 -1.48 16.26 -2.75
N LEU A 65 -0.90 17.45 -2.57
CA LEU A 65 -1.36 18.61 -3.30
C LEU A 65 -1.11 18.35 -4.78
N PRO A 66 -2.00 18.81 -5.67
CA PRO A 66 -1.72 18.77 -7.10
C PRO A 66 -0.34 19.41 -7.37
N PRO A 67 0.53 18.76 -8.16
CA PRO A 67 1.90 19.23 -8.38
C PRO A 67 1.98 20.67 -8.91
N TYR A 68 0.97 21.10 -9.69
CA TYR A 68 0.87 22.46 -10.21
C TYR A 68 0.64 23.53 -9.13
N LEU A 69 0.52 23.16 -7.85
CA LEU A 69 0.46 24.09 -6.72
C LEU A 69 1.82 24.32 -6.05
N GLU A 70 2.89 23.62 -6.44
CA GLU A 70 4.22 23.79 -5.83
C GLU A 70 4.82 25.14 -6.19
N ASP A 71 4.76 25.52 -7.47
CA ASP A 71 5.44 26.70 -8.02
C ASP A 71 4.57 27.97 -8.10
N VAL A 72 3.31 27.91 -7.67
CA VAL A 72 2.39 29.06 -7.73
C VAL A 72 2.57 30.01 -6.53
N SER A 73 2.14 31.26 -6.71
CA SER A 73 2.16 32.25 -5.63
C SER A 73 1.29 31.83 -4.44
N LYS A 74 1.55 32.39 -3.26
CA LYS A 74 0.76 32.12 -2.05
C LYS A 74 -0.71 32.52 -2.25
N GLU A 75 -0.94 33.59 -3.00
CA GLU A 75 -2.24 34.12 -3.37
C GLU A 75 -2.97 33.14 -4.29
N ALA A 76 -2.28 32.62 -5.32
CA ALA A 76 -2.82 31.60 -6.22
C ALA A 76 -3.21 30.34 -5.44
N ARG A 77 -2.31 29.83 -4.59
CA ARG A 77 -2.57 28.66 -3.74
C ARG A 77 -3.76 28.88 -2.82
N LYS A 78 -3.87 30.05 -2.19
CA LYS A 78 -5.01 30.41 -1.33
C LYS A 78 -6.33 30.47 -2.11
N ALA A 79 -6.31 31.04 -3.31
CA ALA A 79 -7.47 31.10 -4.18
C ALA A 79 -7.94 29.71 -4.60
N TYR A 80 -7.00 28.82 -4.96
CA TYR A 80 -7.29 27.42 -5.25
C TYR A 80 -7.98 26.71 -4.07
N PHE A 81 -7.40 26.82 -2.86
CA PHE A 81 -7.98 26.19 -1.67
C PHE A 81 -9.37 26.72 -1.33
N LYS A 82 -9.68 27.98 -1.63
CA LYS A 82 -11.02 28.54 -1.45
C LYS A 82 -12.05 27.87 -2.36
N ILE A 83 -11.65 27.45 -3.57
CA ILE A 83 -12.52 26.75 -4.52
C ILE A 83 -12.77 25.32 -4.02
N VAL A 84 -11.71 24.53 -3.82
CA VAL A 84 -11.84 23.09 -3.48
C VAL A 84 -12.34 22.79 -2.06
N SER A 85 -12.40 23.80 -1.18
CA SER A 85 -12.99 23.65 0.16
C SER A 85 -14.47 24.07 0.21
N ASP A 86 -15.01 24.63 -0.87
CA ASP A 86 -16.41 25.03 -0.94
C ASP A 86 -17.31 23.81 -1.12
N LYS A 87 -17.87 23.34 0.00
CA LYS A 87 -18.77 22.16 0.07
C LYS A 87 -20.08 22.33 -0.70
N LYS A 88 -20.37 23.53 -1.21
CA LYS A 88 -21.59 23.80 -1.97
C LYS A 88 -21.43 23.56 -3.46
N LEU A 89 -20.20 23.48 -3.95
CA LEU A 89 -19.95 23.31 -5.38
C LEU A 89 -20.16 21.86 -5.79
N THR A 90 -20.77 21.70 -6.96
CA THR A 90 -20.69 20.45 -7.69
C THR A 90 -19.28 20.27 -8.26
N VAL A 91 -18.92 19.02 -8.55
CA VAL A 91 -17.61 18.71 -9.17
C VAL A 91 -17.43 19.43 -10.52
N ALA A 92 -18.51 19.63 -11.28
CA ALA A 92 -18.47 20.37 -12.53
C ALA A 92 -18.17 21.86 -12.29
N GLU A 93 -18.89 22.50 -11.36
CA GLU A 93 -18.65 23.91 -11.00
C GLU A 93 -17.26 24.13 -10.38
N GLU A 94 -16.76 23.16 -9.59
CA GLU A 94 -15.40 23.18 -9.08
C GLU A 94 -14.39 23.17 -10.23
N LYS A 95 -14.56 22.27 -11.21
CA LYS A 95 -13.68 22.17 -12.38
C LYS A 95 -13.66 23.47 -13.18
N ASP A 96 -14.84 24.01 -13.49
CA ASP A 96 -14.96 25.27 -14.23
C ASP A 96 -14.24 26.42 -13.50
N LYS A 97 -14.38 26.51 -12.17
CA LYS A 97 -13.67 27.52 -11.35
C LYS A 97 -12.17 27.29 -11.28
N ILE A 98 -11.70 26.05 -11.29
CA ILE A 98 -10.26 25.73 -11.36
C ILE A 98 -9.71 26.14 -12.73
N GLU A 99 -10.44 25.97 -13.82
CA GLU A 99 -10.02 26.45 -15.15
C GLU A 99 -9.94 27.98 -15.21
N GLU A 100 -10.91 28.69 -14.64
CA GLU A 100 -10.86 30.15 -14.50
C GLU A 100 -9.69 30.61 -13.62
N TRP A 101 -9.47 29.93 -12.49
CA TRP A 101 -8.33 30.16 -11.63
C TRP A 101 -7.01 29.94 -12.39
N ALA A 102 -6.90 28.87 -13.17
CA ALA A 102 -5.72 28.56 -13.94
C ALA A 102 -5.40 29.67 -14.95
N LYS A 103 -6.42 30.19 -15.65
CA LYS A 103 -6.29 31.34 -16.56
C LYS A 103 -5.81 32.60 -15.86
N ASN A 104 -6.38 32.89 -14.70
CA ASN A 104 -6.03 34.09 -13.92
C ASN A 104 -4.57 34.06 -13.44
N TYR A 105 -4.04 32.88 -13.14
CA TYR A 105 -2.68 32.70 -12.64
C TYR A 105 -1.68 32.16 -13.67
N LYS A 106 -2.12 31.99 -14.93
CA LYS A 106 -1.30 31.53 -16.08
C LYS A 106 -0.70 30.13 -15.87
N VAL A 107 -1.48 29.21 -15.32
CA VAL A 107 -1.10 27.81 -15.05
C VAL A 107 -1.96 26.78 -15.79
N GLU A 108 -2.62 27.20 -16.86
CA GLU A 108 -3.54 26.37 -17.67
C GLU A 108 -2.87 25.10 -18.17
N ASP A 109 -1.65 25.20 -18.69
CA ASP A 109 -0.91 24.04 -19.21
C ASP A 109 -0.59 23.02 -18.12
N GLN A 110 -0.32 23.48 -16.90
CA GLN A 110 -0.01 22.61 -15.77
C GLN A 110 -1.27 21.88 -15.26
N VAL A 111 -2.40 22.58 -15.20
CA VAL A 111 -3.69 22.01 -14.84
C VAL A 111 -4.13 20.99 -15.90
N LYS A 112 -4.04 21.35 -17.18
CA LYS A 112 -4.39 20.43 -18.29
C LYS A 112 -3.55 19.16 -18.28
N LYS A 113 -2.22 19.29 -18.10
CA LYS A 113 -1.32 18.13 -18.00
C LYS A 113 -1.66 17.22 -16.83
N PHE A 114 -2.09 17.79 -15.71
CA PHE A 114 -2.53 17.02 -14.56
C PHE A 114 -3.84 16.28 -14.86
N ASP A 115 -4.82 16.94 -15.48
CA ASP A 115 -6.09 16.33 -15.85
C ASP A 115 -5.88 15.14 -16.82
N GLU A 116 -5.02 15.30 -17.82
CA GLU A 116 -4.64 14.22 -18.74
C GLU A 116 -3.98 13.04 -18.00
N HIS A 117 -3.09 13.33 -17.05
CA HIS A 117 -2.49 12.29 -16.21
C HIS A 117 -3.52 11.58 -15.32
N MET A 118 -4.50 12.30 -14.79
CA MET A 118 -5.57 11.70 -13.99
C MET A 118 -6.45 10.75 -14.80
N GLU A 119 -6.69 11.04 -16.08
CA GLU A 119 -7.38 10.11 -16.99
C GLU A 119 -6.51 8.87 -17.30
N GLU A 120 -5.19 9.02 -17.47
CA GLU A 120 -4.26 7.88 -17.57
C GLU A 120 -4.33 7.00 -16.31
N VAL A 121 -4.28 7.62 -15.12
CA VAL A 121 -4.38 6.91 -13.83
C VAL A 121 -5.71 6.19 -13.70
N LYS A 122 -6.81 6.84 -14.04
CA LYS A 122 -8.15 6.23 -14.01
C LYS A 122 -8.21 4.99 -14.89
N LYS A 123 -7.70 5.08 -16.11
CA LYS A 123 -7.62 3.93 -17.03
C LYS A 123 -6.80 2.79 -16.44
N ASN A 124 -5.59 3.08 -15.94
CA ASN A 124 -4.71 2.06 -15.36
C ASN A 124 -5.35 1.40 -14.12
N VAL A 125 -6.05 2.18 -13.28
CA VAL A 125 -6.78 1.64 -12.13
C VAL A 125 -7.93 0.74 -12.57
N THR A 126 -8.68 1.11 -13.61
CA THR A 126 -9.73 0.26 -14.17
C THR A 126 -9.16 -1.07 -14.68
N GLU A 127 -8.06 -1.02 -15.44
CA GLU A 127 -7.39 -2.24 -15.92
C GLU A 127 -6.90 -3.12 -14.75
N LEU A 128 -6.37 -2.53 -13.68
CA LEU A 128 -5.97 -3.28 -12.48
C LEU A 128 -7.16 -3.94 -11.77
N ILE A 129 -8.31 -3.27 -11.69
CA ILE A 129 -9.52 -3.83 -11.07
C ILE A 129 -10.02 -5.04 -11.86
N GLU A 130 -9.94 -5.01 -13.19
CA GLU A 130 -10.32 -6.14 -14.05
C GLU A 130 -9.38 -7.35 -13.88
N LEU A 131 -8.10 -7.09 -13.62
CA LEU A 131 -7.10 -8.14 -13.43
C LEU A 131 -7.06 -8.70 -12.00
N LEU A 132 -7.57 -7.94 -11.02
CA LEU A 132 -7.46 -8.29 -9.60
C LEU A 132 -8.10 -9.64 -9.24
N PRO A 133 -9.32 -10.00 -9.70
CA PRO A 133 -9.92 -11.29 -9.37
C PRO A 133 -9.04 -12.46 -9.79
N LYS A 134 -8.53 -12.42 -11.03
CA LYS A 134 -7.66 -13.45 -11.58
C LYS A 134 -6.31 -13.51 -10.86
N ALA A 135 -5.74 -12.37 -10.52
CA ALA A 135 -4.49 -12.32 -9.76
C ALA A 135 -4.66 -12.94 -8.34
N LEU A 136 -5.82 -12.72 -7.72
CA LEU A 136 -6.16 -13.28 -6.41
C LEU A 136 -6.39 -14.80 -6.48
N GLU A 137 -7.07 -15.29 -7.53
CA GLU A 137 -7.22 -16.73 -7.78
C GLU A 137 -5.86 -17.42 -7.92
N ASN A 138 -4.99 -16.90 -8.81
CA ASN A 138 -3.63 -17.43 -9.00
C ASN A 138 -2.80 -17.38 -7.70
N PHE A 139 -3.00 -16.35 -6.87
CA PHE A 139 -2.33 -16.24 -5.57
C PHE A 139 -2.74 -17.40 -4.65
N PHE A 140 -4.04 -17.64 -4.49
CA PHE A 140 -4.54 -18.71 -3.62
C PHE A 140 -4.15 -20.10 -4.12
N GLU A 141 -4.18 -20.33 -5.44
CA GLU A 141 -3.68 -21.59 -6.03
C GLU A 141 -2.24 -21.89 -5.63
N VAL A 142 -1.38 -20.86 -5.54
CA VAL A 142 0.03 -21.03 -5.17
C VAL A 142 0.22 -21.23 -3.66
N VAL A 143 -0.47 -20.44 -2.82
CA VAL A 143 -0.25 -20.51 -1.36
C VAL A 143 -0.99 -21.68 -0.70
N GLU A 144 -2.05 -22.19 -1.32
CA GLU A 144 -2.80 -23.35 -0.82
C GLU A 144 -2.23 -24.69 -1.32
N ASP A 145 -1.34 -24.67 -2.32
CA ASP A 145 -0.66 -25.87 -2.81
C ASP A 145 0.38 -26.38 -1.81
N LYS A 146 -0.07 -27.33 -0.98
CA LYS A 146 0.73 -28.02 0.05
C LYS A 146 1.88 -28.87 -0.53
N SER A 147 1.94 -29.08 -1.85
CA SER A 147 3.04 -29.79 -2.49
C SER A 147 4.25 -28.90 -2.76
N LEU A 148 4.08 -27.56 -2.72
CA LEU A 148 5.14 -26.61 -2.96
C LEU A 148 5.98 -26.34 -1.71
N THR A 149 7.29 -26.19 -1.91
CA THR A 149 8.18 -25.63 -0.90
C THR A 149 8.02 -24.11 -0.80
N HIS A 150 8.34 -23.52 0.35
CA HIS A 150 8.35 -22.06 0.54
C HIS A 150 9.15 -21.30 -0.54
N LYS A 151 10.25 -21.89 -1.01
CA LYS A 151 11.05 -21.30 -2.10
C LYS A 151 10.25 -21.25 -3.41
N GLN A 152 9.58 -22.34 -3.78
CA GLN A 152 8.76 -22.41 -4.99
C GLN A 152 7.53 -21.51 -4.91
N ILE A 153 6.93 -21.36 -3.73
CA ILE A 153 5.87 -20.38 -3.48
C ILE A 153 6.40 -18.96 -3.77
N GLY A 154 7.55 -18.59 -3.22
CA GLY A 154 8.17 -17.28 -3.48
C GLY A 154 8.46 -17.01 -4.97
N GLU A 155 8.99 -18.01 -5.69
CA GLU A 155 9.25 -17.92 -7.13
C GLU A 155 7.96 -17.73 -7.95
N LYS A 156 6.91 -18.50 -7.63
CA LYS A 156 5.60 -18.41 -8.31
C LYS A 156 4.89 -17.09 -8.02
N LEU A 157 4.94 -16.60 -6.78
CA LEU A 157 4.37 -15.29 -6.42
C LEU A 157 5.06 -14.13 -7.15
N GLN A 158 6.38 -14.17 -7.32
CA GLN A 158 7.11 -13.18 -8.10
C GLN A 158 6.69 -13.18 -9.57
N ALA A 159 6.43 -14.36 -10.15
CA ALA A 159 5.94 -14.47 -11.52
C ALA A 159 4.55 -13.82 -11.69
N ILE A 160 3.63 -14.01 -10.73
CA ILE A 160 2.31 -13.37 -10.73
C ILE A 160 2.44 -11.84 -10.70
N ILE A 161 3.34 -11.32 -9.86
CA ILE A 161 3.60 -9.87 -9.75
C ILE A 161 4.18 -9.31 -11.06
N ALA A 162 5.08 -10.04 -11.71
CA ALA A 162 5.71 -9.62 -12.96
C ALA A 162 4.75 -9.61 -14.17
N THR A 163 3.63 -10.34 -14.11
CA THR A 163 2.63 -10.41 -15.18
C THR A 163 1.54 -9.35 -15.14
N ASN A 164 1.44 -8.55 -14.07
CA ASN A 164 0.50 -7.43 -14.02
C ASN A 164 1.02 -6.22 -14.81
N PRO A 165 0.14 -5.46 -15.50
CA PRO A 165 0.54 -4.28 -16.28
C PRO A 165 1.24 -3.24 -15.39
N GLN A 166 2.29 -2.63 -15.97
CA GLN A 166 3.11 -1.57 -15.37
C GLN A 166 2.40 -0.22 -15.36
#